data_AF-A0AAV8VX83-F1
#
_entry.id   AF-A0AAV8VX83-F1
#
_cell.length_a   1.000
_cell.length_b   1.000
_cell.length_c   1.000
_cell.angle_alpha   90.00
_cell.angle_beta   90.00
_cell.angle_gamma   90.00
#
_symmetry.space_group_name_H-M   'P 1'
#
loop_
_entity.id
_entity.type
_entity.pdbx_description
1 polymer ?
#
loop_
_entity_poly.entity_id
_entity_poly.type
_entity_poly.pdbx_seq_one_letter_code
_entity_poly.pdbx_strand_id
1 'polypeptide(L)'
;MSGDGDKMEQFDTLFLSIAQHHPQGASQLLDTFVNFLSRKTDFFTGGEEGAWEKLVMSTFKKYEKTSRAQHEAELKERREREARLKAAAAKKQEKQAPKSAEITELTDAEAEQLQAEIDAKKNNSQSAPSAPTSEVIGDDEEESEKGKLKPNKGNGCDLENYSWTQTLGDIEVSLLHSFLM
;
A
#
# COMPACT_ATOMS: atom_id res chain seq x y z
N MET A 1 -13.79 -28.67 7.15
CA MET A 1 -13.22 -29.74 6.31
C MET A 1 -12.01 -29.15 5.61
N SER A 2 -10.81 -29.25 6.21
CA SER A 2 -9.60 -28.52 5.75
C SER A 2 -8.42 -29.44 5.39
N GLY A 3 -8.60 -30.76 5.42
CA GLY A 3 -7.49 -31.71 5.26
C GLY A 3 -7.15 -32.09 3.81
N ASP A 4 -7.97 -31.72 2.83
CA ASP A 4 -7.74 -32.08 1.42
C ASP A 4 -7.01 -30.99 0.60
N GLY A 5 -7.11 -29.71 1.01
CA GLY A 5 -6.36 -28.63 0.35
C GLY A 5 -4.86 -28.76 0.54
N ASP A 6 -4.46 -29.04 1.78
CA ASP A 6 -3.06 -29.19 2.22
C ASP A 6 -2.31 -30.32 1.47
N LYS A 7 -3.03 -31.39 1.10
CA LYS A 7 -2.46 -32.51 0.31
C LYS A 7 -2.31 -32.21 -1.17
N MET A 8 -3.03 -31.24 -1.72
CA MET A 8 -2.86 -30.85 -3.12
C MET A 8 -1.72 -29.83 -3.25
N GLU A 9 -1.61 -28.89 -2.31
CA GLU A 9 -0.59 -27.84 -2.29
C GLU A 9 0.85 -28.40 -2.21
N GLN A 10 1.06 -29.55 -1.55
CA GLN A 10 2.38 -30.21 -1.54
C GLN A 10 2.90 -30.60 -2.93
N PHE A 11 2.02 -30.80 -3.92
CA PHE A 11 2.42 -31.13 -5.28
C PHE A 11 2.66 -29.88 -6.13
N ASP A 12 2.30 -28.68 -5.66
CA ASP A 12 2.42 -27.44 -6.44
C ASP A 12 3.88 -27.16 -6.81
N THR A 13 4.82 -27.43 -5.90
CA THR A 13 6.25 -27.25 -6.19
C THR A 13 6.72 -28.17 -7.32
N LEU A 14 6.21 -29.41 -7.36
CA LEU A 14 6.52 -30.36 -8.43
C LEU A 14 5.88 -29.90 -9.75
N PHE A 15 4.61 -29.51 -9.74
CA PHE A 15 3.92 -29.02 -10.93
C PHE A 15 4.55 -27.74 -11.48
N LEU A 16 4.99 -26.83 -10.61
CA LEU A 16 5.64 -25.60 -11.00
C LEU A 16 7.01 -25.88 -11.65
N SER A 17 7.79 -26.79 -11.08
CA SER A 17 9.05 -27.26 -11.67
C SER A 17 8.83 -27.83 -13.06
N ILE A 18 7.84 -28.73 -13.21
CA ILE A 18 7.50 -29.29 -14.52
C ILE A 18 7.03 -28.18 -15.47
N ALA A 19 6.17 -27.25 -15.04
CA ALA A 19 5.68 -26.15 -15.87
C ALA A 19 6.80 -25.24 -16.38
N GLN A 20 7.83 -24.97 -15.57
CA GLN A 20 9.00 -24.17 -15.97
C GLN A 20 9.80 -24.81 -17.11
N HIS A 21 9.81 -26.14 -17.20
CA HIS A 21 10.46 -26.86 -18.30
C HIS A 21 9.66 -26.86 -19.61
N HIS A 22 8.44 -26.31 -19.65
CA HIS A 22 7.60 -26.25 -20.83
C HIS A 22 7.55 -24.81 -21.39
N PRO A 23 8.39 -24.47 -22.40
CA PRO A 23 8.46 -23.11 -22.95
C PRO A 23 7.17 -22.67 -23.66
N GLN A 24 6.32 -23.62 -24.07
CA GLN A 24 5.02 -23.33 -24.69
C GLN A 24 3.87 -23.21 -23.65
N GLY A 25 4.20 -23.20 -22.36
CA GLY A 25 3.26 -22.97 -21.27
C GLY A 25 2.26 -24.11 -21.04
N ALA A 26 1.04 -23.75 -20.66
CA ALA A 26 0.03 -24.69 -20.13
C ALA A 26 -0.41 -25.76 -21.14
N SER A 27 -0.47 -25.43 -22.44
CA SER A 27 -0.89 -26.38 -23.48
C SER A 27 0.07 -27.56 -23.61
N GLN A 28 1.38 -27.30 -23.57
CA GLN A 28 2.41 -28.32 -23.68
C GLN A 28 2.57 -29.13 -22.38
N LEU A 29 2.37 -28.49 -21.24
CA LEU A 29 2.28 -29.18 -19.95
C LEU A 29 1.12 -30.19 -19.96
N LEU A 30 -0.05 -29.78 -20.45
CA LEU A 30 -1.22 -30.64 -20.53
C LEU A 30 -1.00 -31.81 -21.50
N ASP A 31 -0.42 -31.56 -22.67
CA ASP A 31 -0.09 -32.60 -23.65
C ASP A 31 0.89 -33.63 -23.06
N THR A 32 1.93 -33.17 -22.36
CA THR A 32 2.89 -34.04 -21.69
C THR A 32 2.23 -34.91 -20.62
N PHE A 33 1.31 -34.34 -19.85
CA PHE A 33 0.55 -35.07 -18.83
C PHE A 33 -0.39 -36.12 -19.47
N VAL A 34 -1.10 -35.76 -20.53
CA VAL A 34 -1.98 -36.68 -21.27
C VAL A 34 -1.18 -37.81 -21.92
N ASN A 35 -0.02 -37.50 -22.50
CA ASN A 35 0.91 -38.50 -23.04
C ASN A 35 1.56 -39.38 -21.96
N PHE A 36 1.67 -38.90 -20.72
CA PHE A 36 2.03 -39.76 -19.59
C PHE A 36 0.91 -40.74 -19.25
N LEU A 37 -0.33 -40.25 -19.14
CA LEU A 37 -1.51 -41.09 -18.88
C LEU A 37 -1.66 -42.18 -19.95
N SER A 38 -1.52 -41.85 -21.23
CA SER A 38 -1.65 -42.85 -22.30
C SER A 38 -0.58 -43.95 -22.27
N ARG A 39 0.63 -43.67 -21.77
CA ARG A 39 1.76 -44.61 -21.79
C ARG A 39 1.98 -45.37 -20.49
N LYS A 40 1.58 -44.79 -19.36
CA LYS A 40 1.89 -45.32 -18.02
C LYS A 40 0.67 -45.74 -17.24
N THR A 41 -0.53 -45.45 -17.75
CA THR A 41 -1.78 -45.87 -17.13
C THR A 41 -2.72 -46.45 -18.18
N ASP A 42 -3.76 -47.11 -17.72
CA ASP A 42 -4.86 -47.63 -18.53
C ASP A 42 -5.98 -46.59 -18.70
N PHE A 43 -5.69 -45.29 -18.53
CA PHE A 43 -6.70 -44.24 -18.46
C PHE A 43 -7.67 -44.20 -19.66
N PHE A 44 -7.15 -44.46 -20.87
CA PHE A 44 -7.96 -44.46 -22.10
C PHE A 44 -8.52 -45.83 -22.48
N THR A 45 -8.05 -46.92 -21.87
CA THR A 45 -8.35 -48.31 -22.29
C THR A 45 -8.96 -49.18 -21.20
N GLY A 46 -8.92 -48.75 -19.94
CA GLY A 46 -9.36 -49.53 -18.76
C GLY A 46 -10.82 -49.33 -18.37
N GLY A 47 -11.52 -48.36 -19.00
CA GLY A 47 -12.91 -48.02 -18.69
C GLY A 47 -13.89 -48.27 -19.84
N GLU A 48 -15.18 -48.00 -19.57
CA GLU A 48 -16.23 -47.95 -20.59
C GLU A 48 -15.93 -46.86 -21.65
N GLU A 49 -16.39 -47.07 -22.88
CA GLU A 49 -16.22 -46.09 -23.96
C GLU A 49 -16.78 -44.72 -23.55
N GLY A 50 -15.94 -43.68 -23.64
CA GLY A 50 -16.29 -42.31 -23.22
C GLY A 50 -16.24 -42.03 -21.71
N ALA A 51 -15.86 -42.99 -20.86
CA ALA A 51 -15.70 -42.75 -19.42
C ALA A 51 -14.59 -41.72 -19.11
N TRP A 52 -13.47 -41.80 -19.83
CA TRP A 52 -12.34 -40.87 -19.67
C TRP A 52 -12.76 -39.43 -20.01
N GLU A 53 -13.57 -39.24 -21.05
CA GLU A 53 -14.03 -37.91 -21.48
C GLU A 53 -14.95 -37.30 -20.43
N LYS A 54 -15.92 -38.06 -19.93
CA LYS A 54 -16.81 -37.62 -18.85
C LYS A 54 -16.02 -37.21 -17.61
N LEU A 55 -15.02 -38.02 -17.23
CA LEU A 55 -14.16 -37.73 -16.09
C LEU A 55 -13.43 -36.40 -16.27
N VAL A 56 -12.66 -36.26 -17.36
CA VAL A 56 -11.91 -35.03 -17.68
C VAL A 56 -12.84 -33.81 -17.67
N MET A 57 -13.94 -33.86 -18.41
CA MET A 57 -14.88 -32.75 -18.52
C MET A 57 -15.52 -32.39 -17.18
N SER A 58 -15.87 -33.39 -16.35
CA SER A 58 -16.44 -33.14 -15.02
C SER A 58 -15.44 -32.46 -14.08
N THR A 59 -14.17 -32.87 -14.12
CA THR A 59 -13.11 -32.30 -13.30
C THR A 59 -12.80 -30.86 -13.72
N PHE A 60 -12.64 -30.59 -15.01
CA PHE A 60 -12.40 -29.23 -15.51
C PHE A 60 -13.56 -28.29 -15.18
N LYS A 61 -14.82 -28.70 -15.38
CA LYS A 61 -15.99 -27.89 -15.02
C LYS A 61 -16.07 -27.59 -13.52
N LYS A 62 -15.71 -28.55 -12.66
CA LYS A 62 -15.66 -28.36 -11.21
C LYS A 62 -14.68 -27.26 -10.83
N TYR A 63 -13.44 -27.34 -11.32
CA TYR A 63 -12.41 -26.35 -10.99
C TYR A 63 -12.62 -25.01 -11.69
N GLU A 64 -13.21 -24.97 -12.90
CA GLU A 64 -13.63 -23.72 -13.54
C GLU A 64 -14.60 -22.95 -12.65
N LYS A 65 -15.63 -23.63 -12.12
CA LYS A 65 -16.62 -23.02 -11.24
C LYS A 65 -15.99 -22.50 -9.96
N THR A 66 -15.13 -23.29 -9.32
CA THR A 66 -14.43 -22.90 -8.08
C THR A 66 -13.49 -21.71 -8.33
N SER A 67 -12.67 -21.77 -9.38
CA SER A 67 -11.71 -20.71 -9.71
C SER A 67 -12.43 -19.41 -10.06
N ARG A 68 -13.51 -19.46 -10.85
CA ARG A 68 -14.30 -18.26 -11.17
C ARG A 68 -14.93 -17.64 -9.93
N ALA A 69 -15.50 -18.45 -9.04
CA ALA A 69 -16.07 -17.97 -7.78
C ALA A 69 -15.02 -17.35 -6.84
N GLN A 70 -13.85 -17.98 -6.73
CA GLN A 70 -12.72 -17.44 -5.95
C GLN A 70 -12.21 -16.13 -6.54
N HIS A 71 -12.02 -16.06 -7.86
CA HIS A 71 -11.58 -14.85 -8.55
C HIS A 71 -12.57 -13.70 -8.37
N GLU A 72 -13.87 -13.97 -8.49
CA GLU A 72 -14.91 -12.97 -8.25
C GLU A 72 -14.93 -12.47 -6.80
N ALA A 73 -14.78 -13.39 -5.84
CA ALA A 73 -14.70 -13.06 -4.42
C ALA A 73 -13.47 -12.19 -4.10
N GLU A 74 -12.30 -12.53 -4.62
CA GLU A 74 -11.07 -11.77 -4.46
C GLU A 74 -11.18 -10.36 -5.08
N LEU A 75 -11.76 -10.25 -6.28
CA LEU A 75 -12.04 -8.97 -6.93
C LEU A 75 -13.02 -8.10 -6.15
N LYS A 76 -14.00 -8.71 -5.48
CA LYS A 76 -14.96 -8.00 -4.62
C LYS A 76 -14.27 -7.53 -3.34
N GLU A 77 -13.51 -8.39 -2.68
CA GLU A 77 -12.77 -8.05 -1.47
C GLU A 77 -11.75 -6.92 -1.74
N ARG A 78 -11.02 -7.00 -2.85
CA ARG A 78 -10.08 -5.95 -3.27
C ARG A 78 -10.79 -4.61 -3.46
N ARG A 79 -11.94 -4.58 -4.14
CA ARG A 79 -12.74 -3.37 -4.33
C ARG A 79 -13.27 -2.80 -3.01
N GLU A 80 -13.75 -3.65 -2.11
CA GLU A 80 -14.24 -3.22 -0.79
C GLU A 80 -13.10 -2.66 0.08
N ARG A 81 -11.92 -3.28 0.04
CA ARG A 81 -10.72 -2.82 0.73
C ARG A 81 -10.28 -1.45 0.22
N GLU A 82 -10.22 -1.27 -1.10
CA GLU A 82 -9.90 0.02 -1.72
C GLU A 82 -10.93 1.10 -1.39
N ALA A 83 -12.23 0.78 -1.43
CA ALA A 83 -13.29 1.71 -1.06
C ALA A 83 -13.21 2.14 0.41
N ARG A 84 -12.93 1.19 1.32
CA ARG A 84 -12.76 1.48 2.75
C ARG A 84 -11.56 2.40 3.01
N LEU A 85 -10.45 2.18 2.31
CA LEU A 85 -9.26 3.04 2.42
C LEU A 85 -9.55 4.45 1.89
N LYS A 86 -10.21 4.58 0.73
CA LYS A 86 -10.61 5.89 0.18
C LYS A 86 -11.58 6.64 1.09
N ALA A 87 -12.60 5.96 1.63
CA ALA A 87 -13.55 6.57 2.57
C ALA A 87 -12.88 7.00 3.88
N ALA A 88 -11.92 6.22 4.39
CA ALA A 88 -11.14 6.60 5.57
C ALA A 88 -10.23 7.80 5.30
N ALA A 89 -9.62 7.90 4.12
CA ALA A 89 -8.81 9.04 3.70
C ALA A 89 -9.66 10.31 3.56
N ALA A 90 -10.83 10.23 2.92
CA ALA A 90 -11.76 11.36 2.77
C ALA A 90 -12.24 11.88 4.13
N LYS A 91 -12.61 11.00 5.07
CA LYS A 91 -13.00 11.40 6.44
C LYS A 91 -11.86 12.03 7.23
N LYS A 92 -10.61 11.65 6.98
CA LYS A 92 -9.44 12.29 7.59
C LYS A 92 -9.20 13.68 7.00
N GLN A 93 -9.35 13.83 5.69
CA GLN A 93 -9.26 15.14 5.02
C GLN A 93 -10.38 16.09 5.42
N GLU A 94 -11.62 15.62 5.61
CA GLU A 94 -12.74 16.45 6.07
C GLU A 94 -12.57 16.92 7.52
N LYS A 95 -11.96 16.09 8.38
CA LYS A 95 -11.62 16.49 9.76
C LYS A 95 -10.38 17.38 9.88
N GLN A 96 -9.53 17.40 8.86
CA GLN A 96 -8.34 18.24 8.76
C GLN A 96 -8.55 19.47 7.87
N ALA A 97 -9.68 19.55 7.15
CA ALA A 97 -10.11 20.79 6.54
C ALA A 97 -10.34 21.77 7.70
N PRO A 98 -9.58 22.87 7.78
CA PRO A 98 -9.84 23.86 8.80
C PRO A 98 -11.30 24.24 8.65
N LYS A 99 -12.04 24.25 9.77
CA LYS A 99 -13.27 25.03 9.88
C LYS A 99 -12.86 26.43 9.46
N SER A 100 -13.06 26.77 8.18
CA SER A 100 -12.89 28.14 7.73
C SER A 100 -13.79 28.92 8.65
N ALA A 101 -13.16 29.81 9.43
CA ALA A 101 -13.79 30.61 10.44
C ALA A 101 -15.21 30.97 10.00
N GLU A 102 -16.19 30.46 10.74
CA GLU A 102 -17.50 31.08 10.78
C GLU A 102 -17.23 32.47 11.36
N ILE A 103 -17.01 33.43 10.46
CA ILE A 103 -16.96 34.85 10.79
C ILE A 103 -18.40 35.20 11.14
N THR A 104 -18.77 34.97 12.40
CA THR A 104 -19.88 35.66 13.02
C THR A 104 -19.52 37.14 13.01
N GLU A 105 -20.32 37.96 12.33
CA GLU A 105 -20.20 39.41 12.35
C GLU A 105 -20.38 39.91 13.79
N LEU A 106 -19.27 40.06 14.51
CA LEU A 106 -19.19 40.93 15.67
C LEU A 106 -19.24 42.36 15.14
N THR A 107 -20.35 43.05 15.38
CA THR A 107 -20.59 44.44 15.01
C THR A 107 -19.47 45.35 15.53
N ASP A 108 -18.99 46.27 14.70
CA ASP A 108 -17.88 47.22 14.94
C ASP A 108 -17.96 48.02 16.28
N ALA A 109 -19.10 48.01 16.95
CA ALA A 109 -19.37 48.79 18.16
C ALA A 109 -18.64 48.30 19.44
N GLU A 110 -18.25 47.03 19.54
CA GLU A 110 -17.49 46.53 20.71
C GLU A 110 -15.96 46.65 20.54
N ALA A 111 -15.47 46.71 19.30
CA ALA A 111 -14.05 46.92 19.00
C ALA A 111 -13.59 48.33 19.38
N GLU A 112 -14.45 49.34 19.21
CA GLU A 112 -14.16 50.74 19.57
C GLU A 112 -14.05 50.95 21.10
N GLN A 113 -14.80 50.19 21.90
CA GLN A 113 -14.73 50.30 23.36
C GLN A 113 -13.41 49.73 23.91
N LEU A 114 -12.95 48.60 23.37
CA LEU A 114 -11.65 48.02 23.72
C LEU A 114 -10.48 48.90 23.28
N GLN A 115 -10.59 49.59 22.13
CA GLN A 115 -9.55 50.50 21.64
C GLN A 115 -9.47 51.80 22.46
N ALA A 116 -10.62 52.37 22.85
CA ALA A 116 -10.66 53.56 23.70
C ALA A 116 -10.04 53.31 25.09
N GLU A 117 -10.16 52.10 25.64
CA GLU A 117 -9.61 51.74 26.95
C GLU A 117 -8.09 51.47 26.90
N ILE A 118 -7.56 51.07 25.74
CA ILE A 118 -6.11 50.95 25.48
C ILE A 118 -5.48 52.34 25.28
N ASP A 119 -6.14 53.22 24.53
CA ASP A 119 -5.61 54.56 24.25
C ASP A 119 -5.65 55.48 25.49
N ALA A 120 -6.61 55.29 26.40
CA ALA A 120 -6.65 56.00 27.68
C ALA A 120 -5.48 55.61 28.62
N LYS A 121 -4.98 54.37 28.54
CA LYS A 121 -3.81 53.91 29.32
C LYS A 121 -2.46 54.31 28.73
N LYS A 122 -2.41 54.79 27.49
CA LYS A 122 -1.16 55.16 26.78
C LYS A 122 -0.78 56.65 26.92
N ASN A 123 -1.43 57.39 27.80
CA ASN A 123 -1.27 58.85 27.91
C ASN A 123 -0.10 59.35 28.79
N ASN A 124 0.97 58.57 29.04
CA ASN A 124 2.06 59.05 29.89
C ASN A 124 3.46 58.49 29.55
N SER A 125 4.02 58.86 28.40
CA SER A 125 5.47 59.09 28.23
C SER A 125 5.78 59.65 26.83
N GLN A 126 6.59 60.71 26.82
CA GLN A 126 6.94 61.56 25.68
C GLN A 126 7.93 60.91 24.69
N SER A 127 7.93 61.51 23.49
CA SER A 127 9.01 61.65 22.50
C SER A 127 9.39 60.49 21.56
N ALA A 128 9.07 60.70 20.28
CA ALA A 128 9.58 60.05 19.06
C ALA A 128 11.04 60.51 18.73
N PRO A 129 11.72 60.10 17.62
CA PRO A 129 11.29 59.23 16.50
C PRO A 129 12.35 58.21 15.97
N SER A 130 11.95 57.47 14.92
CA SER A 130 12.75 56.83 13.85
C SER A 130 12.92 55.29 13.88
N ALA A 131 12.27 54.63 12.91
CA ALA A 131 12.60 53.31 12.37
C ALA A 131 13.80 53.42 11.37
N PRO A 132 14.42 52.34 10.84
CA PRO A 132 13.99 50.93 10.87
C PRO A 132 15.11 49.89 11.16
N THR A 133 14.72 48.61 11.03
CA THR A 133 15.53 47.38 10.80
C THR A 133 16.07 46.58 11.99
N SER A 134 15.23 45.63 12.40
CA SER A 134 15.52 44.17 12.42
C SER A 134 16.47 43.61 13.48
N GLU A 135 15.90 43.25 14.64
CA GLU A 135 16.41 42.18 15.49
C GLU A 135 15.35 41.09 15.72
N VAL A 136 15.75 39.86 15.40
CA VAL A 136 15.60 38.62 16.17
C VAL A 136 14.26 38.34 16.88
N ILE A 137 13.48 37.41 16.32
CA ILE A 137 12.68 36.39 17.01
C ILE A 137 12.63 35.22 15.99
N GLY A 138 13.32 34.07 16.17
CA GLY A 138 13.21 33.18 17.30
C GLY A 138 11.94 32.35 17.17
N ASP A 139 11.79 31.59 16.08
CA ASP A 139 10.62 30.71 15.89
C ASP A 139 11.00 29.24 16.10
N ASP A 140 10.23 28.67 17.02
CA ASP A 140 10.41 27.44 17.77
C ASP A 140 9.66 26.32 17.04
N GLU A 141 10.26 25.75 15.99
CA GLU A 141 9.73 24.57 15.28
C GLU A 141 10.35 23.25 15.82
N GLU A 142 10.59 23.16 17.13
CA GLU A 142 11.33 22.04 17.76
C GLU A 142 10.46 20.98 18.47
N GLU A 143 9.22 20.72 18.05
CA GLU A 143 8.38 19.69 18.70
C GLU A 143 7.74 18.62 17.79
N SER A 144 8.01 18.57 16.47
CA SER A 144 7.47 17.50 15.59
C SER A 144 8.49 16.67 14.80
N GLU A 145 9.78 17.04 14.83
CA GLU A 145 10.86 16.33 14.13
C GLU A 145 11.71 15.40 15.03
N LYS A 146 11.30 15.21 16.29
CA LYS A 146 11.96 14.29 17.22
C LYS A 146 11.70 12.82 16.85
N GLY A 147 12.42 12.33 15.85
CA GLY A 147 12.46 10.91 15.46
C GLY A 147 12.33 10.60 13.97
N LYS A 148 12.18 11.61 13.10
CA LYS A 148 12.19 11.40 11.64
C LYS A 148 13.60 11.63 11.12
N LEU A 149 14.26 10.57 10.64
CA LEU A 149 15.54 10.73 9.96
C LEU A 149 15.33 11.54 8.69
N LYS A 150 16.15 12.58 8.52
CA LYS A 150 16.20 13.37 7.29
C LYS A 150 16.57 12.44 6.13
N PRO A 151 15.83 12.45 5.01
CA PRO A 151 16.17 11.60 3.89
C PRO A 151 17.54 11.94 3.32
N ASN A 152 18.25 10.92 2.82
CA ASN A 152 19.51 11.13 2.12
C ASN A 152 19.25 11.77 0.74
N LYS A 153 20.33 12.16 0.03
CA LYS A 153 20.21 12.83 -1.28
C LYS A 153 19.50 11.98 -2.35
N GLY A 154 19.41 10.67 -2.15
CA GLY A 154 18.72 9.73 -3.02
C GLY A 154 17.30 9.41 -2.55
N ASN A 155 16.64 10.28 -1.79
CA ASN A 155 15.30 10.08 -1.23
C ASN A 155 15.13 8.78 -0.41
N GLY A 156 16.22 8.25 0.13
CA GLY A 156 16.21 7.09 1.00
C GLY A 156 16.78 7.40 2.38
N CYS A 157 17.40 6.41 3.02
CA CYS A 157 17.90 6.53 4.39
C CYS A 157 19.28 5.88 4.52
N ASP A 158 20.12 6.49 5.34
CA ASP A 158 21.43 5.98 5.70
C ASP A 158 21.36 5.41 7.14
N LEU A 159 21.56 4.10 7.29
CA LEU A 159 21.65 3.41 8.57
C LEU A 159 23.06 2.84 8.77
N GLU A 160 23.35 2.38 9.98
CA GLU A 160 24.68 1.92 10.38
C GLU A 160 25.19 0.72 9.57
N ASN A 161 24.31 -0.22 9.21
CA ASN A 161 24.69 -1.46 8.52
C ASN A 161 24.32 -1.47 7.03
N TYR A 162 23.49 -0.53 6.59
CA TYR A 162 23.07 -0.42 5.21
C TYR A 162 22.46 0.94 4.90
N SER A 163 22.59 1.38 3.66
CA SER A 163 21.89 2.54 3.14
C SER A 163 21.05 2.15 1.94
N TRP A 164 20.02 2.93 1.64
CA TRP A 164 19.24 2.76 0.43
C TRP A 164 18.86 4.09 -0.19
N THR A 165 18.62 4.06 -1.50
CA THR A 165 18.15 5.20 -2.30
C THR A 165 16.96 4.75 -3.15
N GLN A 166 16.09 5.69 -3.53
CA GLN A 166 14.85 5.40 -4.24
C GLN A 166 14.60 6.43 -5.35
N THR A 167 14.12 5.91 -6.48
CA THR A 167 13.47 6.68 -7.55
C THR A 167 12.02 6.19 -7.73
N LEU A 168 11.27 6.75 -8.69
CA LEU A 168 9.91 6.23 -8.99
C LEU A 168 9.92 4.83 -9.63
N GLY A 169 11.04 4.44 -10.25
CA GLY A 169 11.18 3.18 -10.97
C GLY A 169 11.86 2.08 -10.15
N ASP A 170 12.87 2.44 -9.34
CA ASP A 170 13.79 1.48 -8.72
C ASP A 170 14.23 1.90 -7.30
N ILE A 171 14.73 0.92 -6.55
CA ILE A 171 15.34 1.06 -5.22
C ILE A 171 16.71 0.37 -5.23
N GLU A 172 17.75 1.07 -4.77
CA GLU A 172 19.11 0.53 -4.63
C GLU A 172 19.47 0.39 -3.15
N VAL A 173 20.03 -0.76 -2.75
CA VAL A 173 20.42 -1.05 -1.36
C VAL A 173 21.92 -1.37 -1.28
N SER A 174 22.64 -0.66 -0.42
CA SER A 174 24.07 -0.84 -0.17
C SER A 174 24.30 -1.37 1.24
N LEU A 175 24.91 -2.55 1.37
CA LEU A 175 25.25 -3.16 2.67
C LEU A 175 26.68 -2.74 3.08
N LEU A 176 26.82 -2.11 4.25
CA LEU A 176 28.11 -1.79 4.84
C LEU A 176 28.61 -3.00 5.65
N HIS A 177 29.47 -3.82 5.06
CA HIS A 177 30.14 -4.90 5.78
C HIS A 177 31.38 -4.36 6.51
N SER A 178 31.30 -4.25 7.84
CA SER A 178 32.49 -4.03 8.67
C SER A 178 33.34 -5.30 8.68
N PHE A 179 34.46 -5.27 7.97
CA PHE A 179 35.54 -6.24 8.15
C PHE A 179 36.28 -5.89 9.44
N LEU A 180 35.97 -6.61 10.53
CA LEU A 180 36.79 -6.53 11.75
C LEU A 180 38.09 -7.32 11.48
N MET A 181 39.21 -6.60 11.37
CA MET A 181 40.57 -7.16 11.50
C MET A 181 40.99 -7.22 12.96
#